data_AF-A0A419GMK8-F1
#
_entry.id   AF-A0A419GMK8-F1
#
_cell.length_a   1.000
_cell.length_b   1.000
_cell.length_c   1.000
_cell.angle_alpha   90.00
_cell.angle_beta   90.00
_cell.angle_gamma   90.00
#
_symmetry.space_group_name_H-M   'P 1'
#
loop_
_entity.id
_entity.type
_entity.pdbx_description
1 polymer ?
#
loop_
_entity_poly.entity_id
_entity_poly.type
_entity_poly.pdbx_seq_one_letter_code
_entity_poly.pdbx_strand_id
1 'polypeptide(L)' 'MTPKQAVLELLDRLPEDCTLEEIQYRLYLLQAVERGRQDVLEGRTLSHEDFVRELKARRLRGAK' A
#
# COMPACT_ATOMS: atom_id res chain seq x y z
N MET A 1 1.24 -17.86 4.71
CA MET A 1 1.74 -17.76 3.32
C MET A 1 3.09 -17.08 3.36
N THR A 2 4.09 -17.59 2.65
CA THR A 2 5.41 -16.94 2.55
C THR A 2 5.38 -15.82 1.49
N PRO A 3 6.28 -14.81 1.54
CA PRO A 3 6.38 -13.80 0.48
C PRO A 3 6.53 -14.40 -0.91
N LYS A 4 7.29 -15.50 -1.04
CA LYS A 4 7.47 -16.22 -2.31
C LYS A 4 6.16 -16.81 -2.84
N GLN A 5 5.37 -17.44 -1.97
CA GLN A 5 4.07 -17.99 -2.36
C GLN A 5 3.09 -16.89 -2.81
N ALA A 6 3.10 -15.75 -2.12
CA ALA A 6 2.29 -14.59 -2.49
C ALA A 6 2.60 -14.08 -3.90
N VAL A 7 3.88 -14.04 -4.26
CA VAL A 7 4.33 -13.64 -5.59
C VAL A 7 3.93 -14.67 -6.64
N LEU A 8 4.06 -15.96 -6.36
CA LEU A 8 3.64 -17.00 -7.30
C LEU A 8 2.13 -16.94 -7.57
N GLU A 9 1.31 -16.83 -6.53
CA GLU A 9 -0.15 -16.67 -6.69
C GLU A 9 -0.54 -15.39 -7.42
N LEU A 10 0.25 -14.32 -7.28
CA LEU A 10 0.07 -13.09 -8.05
C LEU A 10 0.31 -13.34 -9.53
N LEU A 11 1.43 -13.99 -9.87
CA LEU A 11 1.83 -14.28 -11.25
C LEU A 11 0.81 -15.22 -11.92
N ASP A 12 0.31 -16.24 -11.23
CA ASP A 12 -0.71 -17.16 -11.74
C ASP A 12 -2.03 -16.48 -12.15
N ARG A 13 -2.30 -15.26 -11.65
CA ARG A 13 -3.51 -14.48 -11.94
C ARG A 13 -3.28 -13.40 -12.99
N LEU A 14 -2.06 -13.23 -13.48
CA LEU A 14 -1.75 -12.23 -14.48
C LEU A 14 -2.08 -12.75 -15.89
N PRO A 15 -2.50 -11.85 -16.79
CA PRO A 15 -2.50 -12.15 -18.22
C PRO A 15 -1.09 -12.46 -18.72
N GLU A 16 -0.99 -13.35 -19.70
CA GLU A 16 0.29 -13.70 -20.37
C GLU A 16 0.94 -12.49 -21.08
N ASP A 17 0.14 -11.51 -21.50
CA ASP A 17 0.58 -10.29 -22.16
C ASP A 17 0.88 -9.13 -21.20
N CYS A 18 0.91 -9.38 -19.89
CA CYS A 18 1.21 -8.35 -18.91
C CYS A 18 2.64 -7.81 -19.05
N THR A 19 2.81 -6.52 -18.76
CA THR A 19 4.14 -5.89 -18.82
C THR A 19 4.89 -6.02 -17.49
N LEU A 20 6.20 -5.78 -17.53
CA LEU A 20 7.02 -5.75 -16.32
C LEU A 20 6.58 -4.63 -15.36
N GLU A 21 6.12 -3.49 -15.88
CA GLU A 21 5.58 -2.39 -15.08
C GLU A 21 4.32 -2.81 -14.33
N GLU A 22 3.43 -3.58 -14.97
CA GLU A 22 2.21 -4.09 -14.32
C GLU A 22 2.53 -5.09 -13.21
N ILE A 23 3.49 -5.99 -13.45
CA ILE A 23 3.99 -6.92 -12.43
C ILE A 23 4.56 -6.12 -11.24
N GLN A 24 5.41 -5.13 -11.51
CA GLN A 24 6.02 -4.31 -10.47
C GLN A 24 4.97 -3.53 -9.66
N TYR A 25 4.00 -2.92 -10.33
CA TYR A 25 2.92 -2.19 -9.67
C TYR A 25 2.11 -3.10 -8.72
N ARG A 26 1.78 -4.32 -9.19
CA ARG A 26 1.05 -5.28 -8.38
C ARG A 26 1.84 -5.77 -7.17
N LEU A 27 3.15 -5.98 -7.33
CA LEU A 27 4.05 -6.30 -6.21
C LEU A 27 4.11 -5.16 -5.19
N TYR A 28 4.21 -3.91 -5.64
CA TYR A 28 4.17 -2.75 -4.76
C TYR A 28 2.86 -2.67 -3.99
N LEU A 29 1.72 -2.89 -4.66
CA LEU A 29 0.40 -2.87 -4.04
C LEU A 29 0.28 -3.95 -2.96
N LEU A 30 0.71 -5.18 -3.25
CA LEU A 30 0.72 -6.28 -2.30
C LEU A 30 1.51 -5.91 -1.03
N GLN A 31 2.71 -5.33 -1.19
CA GLN A 31 3.52 -4.86 -0.06
C GLN A 31 2.84 -3.73 0.71
N ALA A 32 2.19 -2.78 0.02
CA ALA A 32 1.49 -1.67 0.66
C ALA A 32 0.31 -2.17 1.52
N VAL A 33 -0.44 -3.16 1.05
CA VAL A 33 -1.52 -3.79 1.81
C VAL A 33 -0.98 -4.51 3.04
N GLU A 34 0.10 -5.28 2.91
CA GLU A 34 0.69 -5.98 4.06
C GLU A 34 1.21 -5.00 5.11
N ARG A 35 1.89 -3.92 4.69
CA ARG A 35 2.29 -2.84 5.60
C ARG A 35 1.09 -2.24 6.31
N GLY A 36 0.01 -1.93 5.59
CA GLY A 36 -1.22 -1.41 6.18
C GLY A 36 -1.85 -2.37 7.20
N ARG A 37 -1.82 -3.69 6.94
CA ARG A 37 -2.25 -4.69 7.93
C ARG A 37 -1.40 -4.67 9.19
N GLN A 38 -0.07 -4.59 9.05
CA GLN A 38 0.82 -4.49 10.21
C GLN A 38 0.61 -3.19 10.98
N ASP A 39 0.42 -2.06 10.29
CA ASP A 39 0.10 -0.78 10.91
C ASP A 39 -1.18 -0.86 11.77
N VAL A 40 -2.22 -1.54 11.28
CA VAL A 40 -3.45 -1.78 12.04
C VAL A 40 -3.19 -2.64 13.28
N LEU A 41 -2.44 -3.75 13.13
CA LEU A 41 -2.13 -4.65 14.25
C LEU A 41 -1.30 -3.95 15.34
N GLU A 42 -0.38 -3.07 14.94
CA GLU A 42 0.50 -2.35 15.83
C GLU A 42 -0.11 -1.02 16.33
N GLY A 43 -1.37 -0.75 15.99
CA GLY A 43 -2.09 0.46 16.42
C GLY A 43 -1.57 1.75 15.79
N ARG A 44 -0.76 1.69 14.73
CA ARG A 44 -0.30 2.83 13.92
C ARG A 44 -1.39 3.32 12.98
N THR A 45 -2.56 3.58 13.55
CA THR A 45 -3.74 4.09 12.86
C THR A 45 -4.10 5.46 13.42
N LEU A 46 -4.92 6.19 12.68
CA LEU A 46 -5.34 7.52 13.05
C LEU A 46 -6.85 7.63 12.80
N SER A 47 -7.56 8.38 13.65
CA SER A 47 -8.98 8.65 13.40
C SER A 47 -9.15 9.49 12.13
N HIS A 48 -10.34 9.42 11.53
CA HIS A 48 -10.65 10.24 10.36
C HIS A 48 -10.51 11.75 10.64
N GLU A 49 -10.96 12.20 11.82
CA GLU A 49 -10.90 13.60 12.22
C GLU A 49 -9.45 14.09 12.37
N ASP A 50 -8.62 13.28 13.03
CA ASP A 50 -7.18 13.55 13.18
C ASP A 50 -6.49 13.62 11.81
N PHE A 51 -6.88 12.73 10.88
CA PHE A 51 -6.28 12.67 9.55
C PHE A 51 -6.55 13.95 8.76
N VAL A 52 -7.80 14.39 8.76
CA VAL A 52 -8.23 15.63 8.10
C VAL A 52 -7.51 16.84 8.71
N ARG A 53 -7.34 16.88 10.04
CA ARG A 53 -6.61 17.95 10.73
C ARG A 53 -5.15 17.99 10.31
N GLU A 54 -4.46 16.85 10.30
CA GLU A 54 -3.07 16.77 9.87
C GLU A 54 -2.88 17.16 8.40
N LEU A 55 -3.74 16.67 7.51
CA LEU A 55 -3.69 16.95 6.08
C LEU A 55 -3.83 18.45 5.80
N LYS A 56 -4.79 19.11 6.47
CA LYS A 56 -4.97 20.57 6.39
C LYS A 56 -3.73 21.31 6.89
N ALA A 57 -3.17 20.90 8.03
CA ALA A 57 -1.97 21.53 8.59
C ALA A 57 -0.74 21.37 7.67
N ARG A 58 -0.54 20.20 7.04
CA ARG A 58 0.53 19.96 6.07
C ARG A 58 0.41 20.87 4.85
N ARG A 59 -0.81 21.04 4.30
CA ARG A 59 -1.08 21.93 3.17
C ARG A 59 -0.74 23.38 3.47
N LEU A 60 -1.05 23.87 4.68
CA LEU A 60 -0.74 25.24 5.09
C LEU A 60 0.76 25.47 5.30
N ARG A 61 1.53 24.44 5.68
CA ARG A 61 2.99 24.51 5.82
C ARG A 61 3.71 24.54 4.47
N GLY A 62 3.22 23.80 3.48
CA GLY A 62 3.79 23.79 2.12
C GLY A 62 3.36 24.96 1.23
N ALA A 63 2.45 25.81 1.72
CA ALA A 63 2.00 27.04 1.04
C ALA A 63 2.72 28.30 1.55
N LYS A 64 3.71 28.15 2.45
CA LYS A 64 4.68 29.17 2.85
C LYS A 64 6.02 28.85 2.20
#